data_AF-A0A2H3JKL4-F1
#
_entry.id   AF-A0A2H3JKL4-F1
#
_cell.length_a   1.000
_cell.length_b   1.000
_cell.length_c   1.000
_cell.angle_alpha   90.00
_cell.angle_beta   90.00
_cell.angle_gamma   90.00
#
_symmetry.space_group_name_H-M   'P 1'
#
loop_
_entity.id
_entity.type
_entity.pdbx_description
1 polymer ?
#
loop_
_entity_poly.entity_id
_entity_poly.type
_entity_poly.pdbx_seq_one_letter_code
_entity_poly.pdbx_strand_id
1 'polypeptide(L)'
;MIAIVLLSLAAFLPLTAGHAAFWHPSMWGFNVTAQTFSYDNRPVTPLMNYTFEQWWFHGHLGYPPNAGDFFDLPAGQPATAQIACDKGATTFYASDPGGDIQDGDNVCPGSPISEFHTTGLDDVKGCGLAITYNSDVADVQPGDFTVFSINQTCVWTRFTDFQVPARMPVCPEGGCICAFFWIHSPDSGAEQNYMNGFRCNVTGATSEVPLATPQLPRRCGADPANGRMEADLGNCTYGAKQPFYWFQAERNNMFEGTYSPPFYNDLYNFKDGAQDDIFQDSYPNGIPTPSVNQTIIPTPYLGGAISTATSASTSAAASTTPAAASTTTAAAATTTAAVDTTAAAISTTTAMASTTTAATGNGSETLTPTTSAGTGKPTCKPRTAASRLRSLRKRARSSWLNSTLDAVQGNIRRHRSMHDRSKLWRPF
;
A
#
# COMPACT_ATOMS: atom_id res chain seq x y z
N MET A 1 38.71 -28.09 -7.70
CA MET A 1 37.33 -28.65 -7.61
C MET A 1 36.43 -27.88 -6.65
N ILE A 2 36.92 -27.34 -5.53
CA ILE A 2 36.10 -26.57 -4.57
C ILE A 2 35.49 -25.28 -5.15
N ALA A 3 36.21 -24.57 -6.02
CA ALA A 3 35.71 -23.33 -6.66
C ALA A 3 34.56 -23.55 -7.66
N ILE A 4 34.46 -24.74 -8.26
CA ILE A 4 33.38 -25.08 -9.21
C ILE A 4 32.09 -25.44 -8.45
N VAL A 5 32.22 -26.07 -7.27
CA VAL A 5 31.07 -26.45 -6.42
C VAL A 5 30.40 -25.20 -5.80
N LEU A 6 31.17 -24.18 -5.43
CA LEU A 6 30.64 -22.91 -4.90
C LEU A 6 29.89 -22.09 -5.95
N LEU A 7 30.32 -22.13 -7.22
CA LEU A 7 29.65 -21.39 -8.31
C LEU A 7 28.32 -22.04 -8.71
N SER A 8 28.20 -23.37 -8.59
CA SER A 8 26.94 -24.08 -8.82
C SER A 8 25.90 -23.89 -7.70
N LEU A 9 26.32 -23.60 -6.47
CA LEU A 9 25.38 -23.42 -5.34
C LEU A 9 24.66 -22.06 -5.37
N ALA A 10 25.30 -21.01 -5.92
CA ALA A 10 24.69 -19.68 -6.06
C ALA A 10 23.60 -19.60 -7.15
N ALA A 11 23.58 -20.55 -8.09
CA ALA A 11 22.58 -20.60 -9.18
C ALA A 11 21.25 -21.27 -8.78
N PHE A 12 21.18 -21.87 -7.59
CA PHE A 12 19.97 -22.50 -7.04
C PHE A 12 19.32 -21.69 -5.92
N LEU A 13 19.76 -20.46 -5.67
CA LEU A 13 18.98 -19.54 -4.84
C LEU A 13 17.68 -19.27 -5.61
N PRO A 14 16.51 -19.68 -5.09
CA PRO A 14 15.25 -19.31 -5.70
C PRO A 14 15.20 -17.78 -5.67
N LEU A 15 15.25 -17.16 -6.85
CA LEU A 15 14.83 -15.77 -7.00
C LEU A 15 13.32 -15.80 -6.79
N THR A 16 12.90 -15.72 -5.52
CA THR A 16 11.50 -15.56 -5.18
C THR A 16 11.13 -14.16 -5.61
N ALA A 17 10.48 -14.11 -6.77
CA ALA A 17 9.91 -12.93 -7.33
C ALA A 17 8.56 -12.78 -6.64
N GLY A 18 8.51 -12.30 -5.40
CA GLY A 18 7.21 -12.13 -4.78
C GLY A 18 6.49 -10.91 -5.35
N HIS A 19 5.18 -11.05 -5.54
CA HIS A 19 4.37 -10.11 -6.28
C HIS A 19 3.01 -10.07 -5.58
N ALA A 20 2.66 -8.93 -5.00
CA ALA A 20 1.33 -8.70 -4.46
C ALA A 20 0.98 -7.22 -4.60
N ALA A 21 -0.28 -6.95 -4.93
CA ALA A 21 -0.81 -5.60 -5.04
C ALA A 21 -2.18 -5.52 -4.37
N PHE A 22 -2.52 -4.31 -3.93
CA PHE A 22 -3.90 -3.94 -3.68
C PHE A 22 -4.66 -3.85 -5.01
N TRP A 23 -5.80 -4.52 -5.11
CA TRP A 23 -6.66 -4.50 -6.29
C TRP A 23 -8.01 -3.87 -5.98
N HIS A 24 -8.33 -2.78 -6.69
CA HIS A 24 -9.65 -2.16 -6.68
C HIS A 24 -9.80 -1.25 -7.92
N PRO A 25 -10.98 -1.10 -8.53
CA PRO A 25 -11.19 -0.21 -9.69
C PRO A 25 -10.79 1.25 -9.45
N SER A 26 -10.74 1.68 -8.19
CA SER A 26 -10.29 3.02 -7.81
C SER A 26 -8.77 3.21 -7.78
N MET A 27 -7.97 2.18 -8.08
CA MET A 27 -6.52 2.30 -8.09
C MET A 27 -5.98 2.95 -9.37
N TRP A 28 -4.88 3.69 -9.25
CA TRP A 28 -4.10 4.05 -10.42
C TRP A 28 -3.46 2.80 -11.01
N GLY A 29 -3.42 2.73 -12.34
CA GLY A 29 -2.82 1.62 -13.06
C GLY A 29 -3.63 0.31 -13.01
N PHE A 30 -4.93 0.36 -12.71
CA PHE A 30 -5.80 -0.83 -12.61
C PHE A 30 -5.75 -1.79 -13.82
N ASN A 31 -5.50 -1.24 -15.02
CA ASN A 31 -5.37 -1.99 -16.27
C ASN A 31 -3.96 -1.97 -16.87
N VAL A 32 -2.95 -1.53 -16.11
CA VAL A 32 -1.55 -1.58 -16.55
C VAL A 32 -1.09 -3.03 -16.63
N THR A 33 -0.52 -3.39 -17.77
CA THR A 33 0.05 -4.73 -18.03
C THR A 33 1.57 -4.66 -18.20
N ALA A 34 2.23 -5.81 -18.25
CA ALA A 34 3.67 -5.91 -18.47
C ALA A 34 4.15 -5.28 -19.80
N GLN A 35 3.24 -5.06 -20.77
CA GLN A 35 3.56 -4.45 -22.06
C GLN A 35 3.18 -2.97 -22.16
N THR A 36 2.58 -2.40 -21.11
CA THR A 36 2.13 -1.00 -21.11
C THR A 36 3.31 -0.02 -21.08
N PHE A 37 4.40 -0.40 -20.42
CA PHE A 37 5.63 0.37 -20.32
C PHE A 37 6.78 -0.35 -21.04
N SER A 38 7.90 0.34 -21.25
CA SER A 38 9.12 -0.26 -21.82
C SER A 38 9.84 -1.23 -20.86
N TYR A 39 9.36 -1.34 -19.63
CA TYR A 39 9.80 -2.25 -18.58
C TYR A 39 8.55 -2.80 -17.87
N ASP A 40 8.69 -3.88 -17.10
CA ASP A 40 7.55 -4.40 -16.34
C ASP A 40 7.25 -3.46 -15.17
N ASN A 41 6.07 -2.85 -15.22
CA ASN A 41 5.57 -1.91 -14.22
C ASN A 41 4.12 -2.24 -13.85
N ARG A 42 3.76 -3.52 -13.84
CA ARG A 42 2.44 -3.97 -13.36
C ARG A 42 2.26 -3.56 -11.90
N PRO A 43 1.02 -3.40 -11.40
CA PRO A 43 0.77 -3.03 -10.00
C PRO A 43 1.48 -3.90 -8.95
N VAL A 44 1.72 -5.16 -9.29
CA VAL A 44 2.37 -6.16 -8.41
C VAL A 44 3.89 -6.09 -8.42
N THR A 45 4.52 -5.37 -9.36
CA THR A 45 5.99 -5.34 -9.43
C THR A 45 6.57 -4.57 -8.26
N PRO A 46 7.66 -5.07 -7.65
CA PRO A 46 8.31 -4.41 -6.53
C PRO A 46 8.96 -3.07 -6.93
N LEU A 47 9.09 -2.16 -5.96
CA LEU A 47 9.75 -0.87 -6.14
C LEU A 47 11.11 -0.89 -5.45
N MET A 48 12.20 -0.74 -6.22
CA MET A 48 13.56 -0.72 -5.68
C MET A 48 14.47 0.11 -6.59
N ASN A 49 15.29 0.97 -5.98
CA ASN A 49 16.28 1.79 -6.66
C ASN A 49 15.68 2.63 -7.82
N TYR A 50 14.45 3.10 -7.63
CA TYR A 50 13.74 3.92 -8.59
C TYR A 50 13.85 5.41 -8.27
N THR A 51 13.83 6.23 -9.33
CA THR A 51 13.65 7.68 -9.22
C THR A 51 12.26 8.00 -8.65
N PHE A 52 12.05 9.23 -8.18
CA PHE A 52 10.77 9.60 -7.57
C PHE A 52 9.58 9.32 -8.49
N GLU A 53 9.66 9.70 -9.77
CA GLU A 53 8.58 9.50 -10.74
C GLU A 53 8.25 8.01 -10.97
N GLN A 54 9.22 7.12 -10.82
CA GLN A 54 9.04 5.69 -11.04
C GLN A 54 8.38 4.99 -9.84
N TRP A 55 8.78 5.31 -8.62
CA TRP A 55 8.21 4.66 -7.44
C TRP A 55 6.93 5.34 -6.93
N TRP A 56 6.83 6.66 -7.08
CA TRP A 56 5.71 7.43 -6.58
C TRP A 56 4.43 7.06 -7.33
N PHE A 57 3.41 6.62 -6.59
CA PHE A 57 2.18 6.05 -7.18
C PHE A 57 2.47 4.95 -8.21
N HIS A 58 3.59 4.22 -8.04
CA HIS A 58 4.01 3.17 -8.96
C HIS A 58 4.27 3.68 -10.40
N GLY A 59 4.48 5.00 -10.59
CA GLY A 59 4.56 5.60 -11.92
C GLY A 59 3.26 5.53 -12.70
N HIS A 60 2.11 5.31 -12.04
CA HIS A 60 0.81 5.10 -12.68
C HIS A 60 -0.08 6.33 -12.74
N LEU A 61 0.42 7.53 -12.41
CA LEU A 61 -0.40 8.76 -12.44
C LEU A 61 -1.00 9.07 -13.83
N GLY A 62 -0.36 8.60 -14.92
CA GLY A 62 -0.91 8.68 -16.28
C GLY A 62 -2.05 7.70 -16.59
N TYR A 63 -2.40 6.82 -15.65
CA TYR A 63 -3.42 5.78 -15.77
C TYR A 63 -4.42 5.88 -14.61
N PRO A 64 -5.19 6.97 -14.50
CA PRO A 64 -6.11 7.17 -13.39
C PRO A 64 -7.30 6.19 -13.44
N PRO A 65 -7.94 5.92 -12.29
CA PRO A 65 -9.22 5.22 -12.23
C PRO A 65 -10.35 6.06 -12.85
N ASN A 66 -11.54 5.47 -13.02
CA ASN A 66 -12.72 6.24 -13.43
C ASN A 66 -13.12 7.23 -12.33
N ALA A 67 -13.81 8.32 -12.73
CA ALA A 67 -14.09 9.43 -11.83
C ALA A 67 -14.95 9.05 -10.61
N GLY A 68 -15.87 8.08 -10.75
CA GLY A 68 -16.79 7.64 -9.71
C GLY A 68 -16.32 6.44 -8.89
N ASP A 69 -15.16 5.86 -9.22
CA ASP A 69 -14.66 4.67 -8.52
C ASP A 69 -13.86 5.11 -7.29
N PHE A 70 -14.41 4.86 -6.10
CA PHE A 70 -13.79 5.10 -4.80
C PHE A 70 -13.78 3.83 -3.98
N PHE A 71 -12.71 3.61 -3.21
CA PHE A 71 -12.69 2.62 -2.15
C PHE A 71 -13.28 3.24 -0.87
N ASP A 72 -14.40 2.70 -0.40
CA ASP A 72 -15.09 3.24 0.77
C ASP A 72 -14.41 2.82 2.08
N LEU A 73 -14.22 3.81 2.96
CA LEU A 73 -13.62 3.66 4.28
C LEU A 73 -14.68 3.94 5.36
N PRO A 74 -15.44 2.93 5.82
CA PRO A 74 -16.49 3.11 6.81
C PRO A 74 -15.90 3.38 8.20
N ALA A 75 -16.05 4.61 8.70
CA ALA A 75 -15.50 5.02 9.99
C ALA A 75 -15.94 4.09 11.14
N GLY A 76 -14.97 3.55 11.86
CA GLY A 76 -15.20 2.66 13.01
C GLY A 76 -15.55 1.22 12.63
N GLN A 77 -15.37 0.83 11.37
CA GLN A 77 -15.65 -0.50 10.83
C GLN A 77 -14.46 -0.99 9.98
N PRO A 78 -14.36 -2.30 9.73
CA PRO A 78 -13.39 -2.83 8.77
C PRO A 78 -13.70 -2.40 7.33
N ALA A 79 -12.66 -2.08 6.58
CA ALA A 79 -12.67 -2.00 5.12
C ALA A 79 -11.88 -3.18 4.54
N THR A 80 -12.57 -4.12 3.88
CA THR A 80 -11.94 -5.31 3.30
C THR A 80 -11.26 -4.97 1.98
N ALA A 81 -9.94 -5.06 1.93
CA ALA A 81 -9.15 -4.95 0.71
C ALA A 81 -8.91 -6.32 0.08
N GLN A 82 -8.68 -6.35 -1.24
CA GLN A 82 -8.22 -7.55 -1.95
C GLN A 82 -6.75 -7.40 -2.34
N ILE A 83 -5.90 -8.23 -1.74
CA ILE A 83 -4.46 -8.25 -1.98
C ILE A 83 -4.12 -9.56 -2.68
N ALA A 84 -3.52 -9.49 -3.87
CA ALA A 84 -3.20 -10.70 -4.63
C ALA A 84 -2.02 -10.51 -5.59
N CYS A 85 -1.43 -11.62 -6.02
CA CYS A 85 -0.32 -11.62 -6.99
C CYS A 85 -0.73 -11.35 -8.43
N ASP A 86 -2.03 -11.46 -8.71
CA ASP A 86 -2.61 -11.20 -10.02
C ASP A 86 -4.06 -10.73 -9.86
N LYS A 87 -4.54 -9.91 -10.79
CA LYS A 87 -5.92 -9.40 -10.74
C LYS A 87 -6.93 -10.53 -10.97
N GLY A 88 -6.57 -11.56 -11.73
CA GLY A 88 -7.34 -12.78 -11.93
C GLY A 88 -7.64 -13.55 -10.63
N ALA A 89 -6.82 -13.37 -9.59
CA ALA A 89 -7.05 -13.99 -8.28
C ALA A 89 -8.02 -13.18 -7.40
N THR A 90 -8.62 -12.09 -7.91
CA THR A 90 -9.52 -11.20 -7.18
C THR A 90 -10.91 -11.18 -7.81
N THR A 91 -11.89 -10.52 -7.17
CA THR A 91 -13.23 -10.32 -7.78
C THR A 91 -13.18 -9.46 -9.05
N PHE A 92 -12.04 -8.86 -9.37
CA PHE A 92 -11.84 -8.00 -10.53
C PHE A 92 -11.27 -8.75 -11.75
N TYR A 93 -11.25 -10.10 -11.69
CA TYR A 93 -10.74 -10.99 -12.74
C TYR A 93 -11.35 -10.74 -14.12
N ALA A 94 -12.57 -10.20 -14.21
CA ALA A 94 -13.23 -9.98 -15.50
C ALA A 94 -12.46 -9.00 -16.41
N SER A 95 -11.62 -8.16 -15.81
CA SER A 95 -10.72 -7.22 -16.51
C SER A 95 -9.28 -7.73 -16.60
N ASP A 96 -9.01 -8.95 -16.15
CA ASP A 96 -7.73 -9.62 -16.25
C ASP A 96 -7.67 -10.48 -17.53
N PRO A 97 -6.60 -10.43 -18.33
CA PRO A 97 -6.48 -11.24 -19.54
C PRO A 97 -6.37 -12.76 -19.26
N GLY A 98 -5.96 -13.17 -18.07
CA GLY A 98 -5.85 -14.56 -17.63
C GLY A 98 -7.17 -15.16 -17.12
N GLY A 99 -8.18 -14.33 -16.84
CA GLY A 99 -9.49 -14.78 -16.35
C GLY A 99 -9.52 -15.08 -14.85
N ASP A 100 -10.55 -15.81 -14.41
CA ASP A 100 -10.75 -16.14 -12.98
C ASP A 100 -9.84 -17.27 -12.52
N ILE A 101 -8.95 -16.97 -11.58
CA ILE A 101 -8.08 -17.94 -10.91
C ILE A 101 -8.23 -17.87 -9.39
N GLN A 102 -9.28 -17.24 -8.87
CA GLN A 102 -9.47 -17.05 -7.42
C GLN A 102 -9.58 -18.39 -6.66
N ASP A 103 -9.02 -18.44 -5.45
CA ASP A 103 -9.11 -19.61 -4.56
C ASP A 103 -9.20 -19.18 -3.09
N GLY A 104 -10.40 -18.83 -2.65
CA GLY A 104 -10.66 -18.42 -1.26
C GLY A 104 -9.76 -17.26 -0.81
N ASP A 105 -9.08 -17.43 0.32
CA ASP A 105 -8.14 -16.45 0.89
C ASP A 105 -6.71 -16.54 0.33
N ASN A 106 -6.45 -17.41 -0.65
CA ASN A 106 -5.11 -17.55 -1.20
C ASN A 106 -4.69 -16.29 -1.97
N VAL A 107 -3.62 -15.62 -1.51
CA VAL A 107 -3.03 -14.42 -2.13
C VAL A 107 -2.49 -14.71 -3.53
N CYS A 108 -1.99 -15.93 -3.75
CA CYS A 108 -1.46 -16.34 -5.04
C CYS A 108 -1.78 -17.80 -5.37
N PRO A 109 -2.98 -18.09 -5.89
CA PRO A 109 -3.40 -19.43 -6.29
C PRO A 109 -2.39 -20.08 -7.26
N GLY A 110 -1.99 -21.32 -6.95
CA GLY A 110 -1.03 -22.08 -7.74
C GLY A 110 0.45 -21.80 -7.44
N SER A 111 0.76 -20.84 -6.57
CA SER A 111 2.13 -20.48 -6.19
C SER A 111 2.46 -20.84 -4.73
N PRO A 112 3.73 -21.12 -4.39
CA PRO A 112 4.16 -21.31 -3.00
C PRO A 112 4.14 -19.99 -2.22
N ILE A 113 4.15 -20.07 -0.88
CA ILE A 113 4.11 -18.88 0.00
C ILE A 113 5.31 -17.92 -0.15
N SER A 114 6.41 -18.42 -0.72
CA SER A 114 7.55 -17.59 -1.07
C SER A 114 7.24 -16.55 -2.16
N GLU A 115 6.18 -16.75 -2.95
CA GLU A 115 5.67 -15.78 -3.93
C GLU A 115 5.08 -14.52 -3.30
N PHE A 116 4.89 -14.53 -1.98
CA PHE A 116 4.49 -13.35 -1.24
C PHE A 116 5.42 -13.10 -0.05
N HIS A 117 6.70 -13.43 -0.25
CA HIS A 117 7.83 -13.03 0.57
C HIS A 117 7.69 -13.36 2.05
N THR A 118 7.24 -14.58 2.33
CA THR A 118 7.18 -15.09 3.69
C THR A 118 7.63 -16.55 3.75
N THR A 119 8.14 -16.97 4.90
CA THR A 119 8.37 -18.37 5.24
C THR A 119 7.21 -19.01 6.00
N GLY A 120 6.26 -18.21 6.48
CA GLY A 120 5.11 -18.64 7.28
C GLY A 120 4.28 -17.47 7.84
N LEU A 121 3.16 -17.77 8.49
CA LEU A 121 2.32 -16.74 9.11
C LEU A 121 3.06 -15.95 10.21
N ASP A 122 4.02 -16.56 10.89
CA ASP A 122 4.86 -15.94 11.91
C ASP A 122 5.98 -15.04 11.33
N ASP A 123 6.18 -15.08 10.01
CA ASP A 123 7.22 -14.31 9.31
C ASP A 123 6.66 -13.11 8.52
N VAL A 124 5.34 -12.94 8.41
CA VAL A 124 4.77 -11.73 7.80
C VAL A 124 5.08 -10.49 8.65
N LYS A 125 5.24 -9.34 7.99
CA LYS A 125 5.72 -8.09 8.62
C LYS A 125 4.71 -6.95 8.59
N GLY A 126 3.48 -7.26 8.20
CA GLY A 126 2.37 -6.31 8.13
C GLY A 126 2.44 -5.35 6.94
N CYS A 127 1.32 -4.66 6.73
CA CYS A 127 1.16 -3.64 5.71
C CYS A 127 0.23 -2.53 6.23
N GLY A 128 0.13 -1.42 5.52
CA GLY A 128 -0.69 -0.29 5.95
C GLY A 128 -1.44 0.40 4.82
N LEU A 129 -2.54 1.05 5.19
CA LEU A 129 -3.21 2.04 4.37
C LEU A 129 -2.89 3.44 4.89
N ALA A 130 -2.53 4.32 3.97
CA ALA A 130 -2.35 5.74 4.25
C ALA A 130 -3.35 6.57 3.45
N ILE A 131 -3.64 7.77 3.96
CA ILE A 131 -4.60 8.72 3.40
C ILE A 131 -4.02 10.13 3.39
N THR A 132 -4.41 10.91 2.39
CA THR A 132 -4.28 12.36 2.34
C THR A 132 -5.62 12.98 1.99
N TYR A 133 -5.97 14.09 2.66
CA TYR A 133 -7.22 14.84 2.43
C TYR A 133 -7.04 15.86 1.30
N ASN A 134 -6.60 15.36 0.15
CA ASN A 134 -6.45 16.11 -1.09
C ASN A 134 -7.17 15.33 -2.20
N SER A 135 -7.94 16.03 -3.02
CA SER A 135 -8.67 15.45 -4.15
C SER A 135 -7.89 15.50 -5.46
N ASP A 136 -6.88 16.37 -5.59
CA ASP A 136 -5.99 16.43 -6.75
C ASP A 136 -4.69 15.68 -6.47
N VAL A 137 -4.47 14.59 -7.21
CA VAL A 137 -3.27 13.76 -7.07
C VAL A 137 -1.99 14.47 -7.48
N ALA A 138 -2.09 15.50 -8.33
CA ALA A 138 -0.92 16.28 -8.74
C ALA A 138 -0.33 17.10 -7.58
N ASP A 139 -1.15 17.45 -6.59
CA ASP A 139 -0.74 18.23 -5.43
C ASP A 139 -0.25 17.36 -4.27
N VAL A 140 -0.45 16.03 -4.33
CA VAL A 140 -0.04 15.13 -3.26
C VAL A 140 1.47 14.97 -3.22
N GLN A 141 2.03 15.14 -2.02
CA GLN A 141 3.43 14.90 -1.70
C GLN A 141 3.60 13.72 -0.73
N PRO A 142 4.77 13.07 -0.72
CA PRO A 142 5.10 12.01 0.24
C PRO A 142 4.84 12.37 1.71
N GLY A 143 5.06 13.64 2.07
CA GLY A 143 4.87 14.13 3.44
C GLY A 143 3.41 14.32 3.86
N ASP A 144 2.45 14.23 2.94
CA ASP A 144 1.03 14.47 3.22
C ASP A 144 0.32 13.21 3.72
N PHE A 145 0.83 12.04 3.34
CA PHE A 145 0.22 10.77 3.70
C PHE A 145 0.33 10.48 5.19
N THR A 146 -0.81 10.15 5.80
CA THR A 146 -0.91 9.64 7.16
C THR A 146 -1.38 8.20 7.12
N VAL A 147 -0.61 7.28 7.71
CA VAL A 147 -1.03 5.90 7.90
C VAL A 147 -2.16 5.85 8.94
N PHE A 148 -3.34 5.36 8.53
CA PHE A 148 -4.53 5.35 9.37
C PHE A 148 -4.99 3.95 9.78
N SER A 149 -4.53 2.91 9.08
CA SER A 149 -4.86 1.52 9.38
C SER A 149 -3.71 0.59 9.05
N ILE A 150 -3.50 -0.40 9.90
CA ILE A 150 -2.45 -1.42 9.82
C ILE A 150 -3.11 -2.78 9.94
N ASN A 151 -2.57 -3.75 9.21
CA ASN A 151 -2.82 -5.16 9.46
C ASN A 151 -1.46 -5.84 9.57
N GLN A 152 -1.09 -6.33 10.77
CA GLN A 152 0.22 -6.91 11.02
C GLN A 152 0.37 -8.32 10.43
N THR A 153 -0.74 -9.01 10.14
CA THR A 153 -0.76 -10.33 9.46
C THR A 153 -0.92 -10.21 7.94
N CYS A 154 -0.71 -9.02 7.40
CA CYS A 154 -0.98 -8.71 6.01
C CYS A 154 -0.12 -9.49 5.02
N VAL A 155 -0.68 -9.64 3.81
CA VAL A 155 -0.15 -10.43 2.70
C VAL A 155 -0.09 -11.94 3.05
N TRP A 156 -1.01 -12.35 3.92
CA TRP A 156 -1.30 -13.76 4.21
C TRP A 156 -2.66 -14.19 3.65
N THR A 157 -3.66 -13.32 3.76
CA THR A 157 -5.00 -13.55 3.21
C THR A 157 -5.31 -12.55 2.10
N ARG A 158 -5.99 -13.03 1.06
CA ARG A 158 -6.45 -12.19 -0.04
C ARG A 158 -7.40 -11.11 0.46
N PHE A 159 -8.40 -11.50 1.25
CA PHE A 159 -9.28 -10.56 1.92
C PHE A 159 -8.60 -10.09 3.20
N THR A 160 -8.01 -8.90 3.14
CA THR A 160 -7.34 -8.29 4.29
C THR A 160 -8.19 -7.13 4.80
N ASP A 161 -8.67 -7.25 6.02
CA ASP A 161 -9.43 -6.19 6.69
C ASP A 161 -8.50 -5.12 7.25
N PHE A 162 -8.84 -3.87 6.98
CA PHE A 162 -8.23 -2.69 7.57
C PHE A 162 -9.26 -1.97 8.44
N GLN A 163 -9.01 -1.90 9.75
CA GLN A 163 -9.88 -1.21 10.68
C GLN A 163 -9.77 0.31 10.46
N VAL A 164 -10.87 0.98 10.13
CA VAL A 164 -10.91 2.43 9.93
C VAL A 164 -11.16 3.12 11.28
N PRO A 165 -10.34 4.10 11.71
CA PRO A 165 -10.59 4.83 12.95
C PRO A 165 -12.00 5.44 12.98
N ALA A 166 -12.71 5.33 14.11
CA ALA A 166 -14.08 5.84 14.23
C ALA A 166 -14.18 7.37 14.08
N ARG A 167 -13.07 8.07 14.30
CA ARG A 167 -13.00 9.53 14.31
C ARG A 167 -12.50 10.12 12.99
N MET A 168 -12.41 9.31 11.93
CA MET A 168 -12.04 9.79 10.59
C MET A 168 -13.00 10.89 10.12
N PRO A 169 -12.48 12.08 9.73
CA PRO A 169 -13.32 13.13 9.18
C PRO A 169 -13.75 12.86 7.73
N VAL A 170 -14.70 13.66 7.26
CA VAL A 170 -15.18 13.57 5.87
C VAL A 170 -14.08 14.03 4.90
N CYS A 171 -13.94 13.33 3.78
CA CYS A 171 -13.06 13.74 2.68
C CYS A 171 -13.54 15.03 2.01
N PRO A 172 -12.65 15.83 1.39
CA PRO A 172 -13.07 16.99 0.61
C PRO A 172 -13.93 16.57 -0.60
N GLU A 173 -14.54 17.56 -1.25
CA GLU A 173 -15.21 17.34 -2.54
C GLU A 173 -14.21 16.76 -3.56
N GLY A 174 -14.63 15.71 -4.27
CA GLY A 174 -13.76 14.91 -5.14
C GLY A 174 -13.08 13.72 -4.44
N GLY A 175 -13.30 13.55 -3.14
CA GLY A 175 -12.79 12.43 -2.34
C GLY A 175 -11.35 12.65 -1.85
N CYS A 176 -10.83 11.64 -1.16
CA CYS A 176 -9.45 11.60 -0.71
C CYS A 176 -8.59 10.73 -1.63
N ILE A 177 -7.29 10.76 -1.39
CA ILE A 177 -6.33 9.87 -2.03
C ILE A 177 -5.70 9.00 -0.97
N CYS A 178 -5.68 7.69 -1.23
CA CYS A 178 -5.10 6.70 -0.37
C CYS A 178 -3.98 5.93 -1.07
N ALA A 179 -3.18 5.23 -0.29
CA ALA A 179 -2.20 4.30 -0.82
C ALA A 179 -2.02 3.10 0.12
N PHE A 180 -1.90 1.92 -0.49
CA PHE A 180 -1.47 0.68 0.16
C PHE A 180 0.05 0.61 0.15
N PHE A 181 0.65 0.20 1.26
CA PHE A 181 2.08 0.00 1.40
C PHE A 181 2.43 -1.31 2.08
N TRP A 182 3.48 -1.97 1.61
CA TRP A 182 3.96 -3.23 2.17
C TRP A 182 5.48 -3.35 2.05
N ILE A 183 6.11 -3.89 3.09
CA ILE A 183 7.51 -4.29 3.17
C ILE A 183 7.55 -5.66 3.86
N HIS A 184 8.29 -6.61 3.32
CA HIS A 184 8.28 -8.00 3.78
C HIS A 184 9.53 -8.37 4.58
N SER A 185 9.61 -9.63 5.03
CA SER A 185 10.74 -10.14 5.79
C SER A 185 11.99 -10.30 4.89
N PRO A 186 13.20 -9.98 5.40
CA PRO A 186 14.45 -10.22 4.67
C PRO A 186 14.80 -11.71 4.50
N ASP A 187 14.04 -12.60 5.13
CA ASP A 187 14.30 -14.05 5.13
C ASP A 187 13.65 -14.78 3.92
N SER A 188 12.90 -14.07 3.07
CA SER A 188 12.23 -14.66 1.89
C SER A 188 12.28 -13.71 0.70
N GLY A 189 13.28 -13.87 -0.16
CA GLY A 189 13.47 -13.04 -1.36
C GLY A 189 14.36 -11.83 -1.15
N ALA A 190 14.46 -10.99 -2.17
CA ALA A 190 15.42 -9.89 -2.19
C ALA A 190 14.76 -8.53 -1.98
N GLU A 191 15.00 -7.90 -0.83
CA GLU A 191 14.78 -6.46 -0.59
C GLU A 191 13.38 -5.94 -0.91
N GLN A 192 13.17 -4.63 -1.08
CA GLN A 192 12.01 -3.98 -1.75
C GLN A 192 10.79 -3.60 -0.91
N ASN A 193 9.98 -2.75 -1.55
CA ASN A 193 8.81 -2.13 -0.98
C ASN A 193 7.74 -1.98 -2.07
N TYR A 194 6.48 -1.96 -1.64
CA TYR A 194 5.32 -1.96 -2.52
C TYR A 194 4.46 -0.73 -2.22
N MET A 195 3.91 -0.13 -3.28
CA MET A 195 2.99 1.00 -3.18
C MET A 195 1.92 0.88 -4.26
N ASN A 196 0.65 0.97 -3.89
CA ASN A 196 -0.45 1.14 -4.85
C ASN A 196 -1.34 2.30 -4.40
N GLY A 197 -1.34 3.40 -5.16
CA GLY A 197 -2.23 4.52 -4.91
C GLY A 197 -3.65 4.23 -5.40
N PHE A 198 -4.66 4.77 -4.73
CA PHE A 198 -6.07 4.66 -5.13
C PHE A 198 -6.94 5.81 -4.60
N ARG A 199 -8.05 6.08 -5.28
CA ARG A 199 -9.07 7.02 -4.79
C ARG A 199 -9.88 6.36 -3.69
N CYS A 200 -10.11 7.09 -2.61
CA CYS A 200 -10.84 6.61 -1.44
C CYS A 200 -11.78 7.68 -0.88
N ASN A 201 -12.77 7.25 -0.09
CA ASN A 201 -13.70 8.16 0.56
C ASN A 201 -14.09 7.64 1.94
N VAL A 202 -14.19 8.53 2.93
CA VAL A 202 -14.65 8.16 4.27
C VAL A 202 -16.17 8.18 4.31
N THR A 203 -16.77 7.06 4.72
CA THR A 203 -18.22 6.93 4.91
C THR A 203 -18.54 6.79 6.40
N GLY A 204 -19.74 7.21 6.82
CA GLY A 204 -20.14 7.12 8.23
C GLY A 204 -19.35 8.01 9.20
N ALA A 205 -18.64 9.02 8.70
CA ALA A 205 -17.89 9.97 9.52
C ALA A 205 -18.81 10.70 10.52
N THR A 206 -18.36 10.82 11.76
CA THR A 206 -19.09 11.52 12.85
C THR A 206 -18.25 12.60 13.52
N SER A 207 -17.01 12.78 13.07
CA SER A 207 -16.02 13.73 13.59
C SER A 207 -15.64 14.72 12.50
N GLU A 208 -15.42 15.96 12.89
CA GLU A 208 -14.87 17.01 12.01
C GLU A 208 -13.41 17.34 12.37
N VAL A 209 -12.83 16.60 13.33
CA VAL A 209 -11.45 16.85 13.77
C VAL A 209 -10.49 16.37 12.68
N PRO A 210 -9.68 17.26 12.10
CA PRO A 210 -8.72 16.88 11.07
C PRO A 210 -7.60 16.01 11.65
N LEU A 211 -6.94 15.28 10.74
CA LEU A 211 -5.70 14.58 11.07
C LEU A 211 -4.60 15.59 11.44
N ALA A 212 -3.74 15.19 12.36
CA ALA A 212 -2.50 15.91 12.65
C ALA A 212 -1.52 15.76 11.49
N THR A 213 -0.58 16.70 11.35
CA THR A 213 0.49 16.59 10.34
C THR A 213 1.37 15.38 10.64
N PRO A 214 1.49 14.41 9.71
CA PRO A 214 2.20 13.17 9.96
C PRO A 214 3.70 13.39 10.10
N GLN A 215 4.29 12.72 11.07
CA GLN A 215 5.73 12.76 11.36
C GLN A 215 6.43 11.52 10.81
N LEU A 216 7.76 11.58 10.71
CA LEU A 216 8.56 10.43 10.31
C LEU A 216 8.49 9.33 11.39
N PRO A 217 8.15 8.08 11.04
CA PRO A 217 8.25 6.97 11.97
C PRO A 217 9.68 6.76 12.46
N ARG A 218 9.84 6.19 13.66
CA ARG A 218 11.15 5.91 14.26
C ARG A 218 11.18 4.47 14.74
N ARG A 219 12.29 3.78 14.48
CA ARG A 219 12.55 2.42 14.99
C ARG A 219 12.65 2.49 16.51
N CYS A 220 11.64 1.99 17.21
CA CYS A 220 11.52 2.13 18.65
C CYS A 220 11.07 0.86 19.38
N GLY A 221 10.41 -0.08 18.70
CA GLY A 221 10.06 -1.37 19.29
C GLY A 221 11.29 -2.25 19.54
N ALA A 222 11.06 -3.35 20.25
CA ALA A 222 12.08 -4.38 20.44
C ALA A 222 12.49 -5.00 19.10
N ASP A 223 13.77 -5.31 18.97
CA ASP A 223 14.37 -5.85 17.76
C ASP A 223 15.54 -6.79 18.12
N PRO A 224 15.24 -8.00 18.65
CA PRO A 224 16.26 -8.95 19.07
C PRO A 224 17.21 -9.37 17.94
N ALA A 225 16.72 -9.43 16.69
CA ALA A 225 17.52 -9.75 15.51
C ALA A 225 18.67 -8.75 15.28
N ASN A 226 18.50 -7.50 15.72
CA ASN A 226 19.51 -6.45 15.64
C ASN A 226 20.06 -6.06 17.03
N GLY A 227 19.96 -6.95 18.02
CA GLY A 227 20.57 -6.80 19.34
C GLY A 227 19.88 -5.82 20.28
N ARG A 228 18.64 -5.39 19.99
CA ARG A 228 17.82 -4.56 20.87
C ARG A 228 16.73 -5.39 21.51
N MET A 229 16.98 -5.88 22.72
CA MET A 229 16.03 -6.77 23.41
C MET A 229 14.79 -6.04 23.92
N GLU A 230 14.92 -4.77 24.29
CA GLU A 230 13.85 -3.96 24.86
C GLU A 230 13.45 -2.83 23.90
N ALA A 231 12.18 -2.43 23.95
CA ALA A 231 11.69 -1.26 23.24
C ALA A 231 12.19 0.04 23.89
N ASP A 232 12.54 1.02 23.05
CA ASP A 232 12.85 2.40 23.44
C ASP A 232 11.62 3.28 23.20
N LEU A 233 10.65 3.18 24.12
CA LEU A 233 9.36 3.90 24.00
C LEU A 233 9.51 5.42 23.97
N GLY A 234 10.62 5.96 24.51
CA GLY A 234 10.99 7.37 24.44
C GLY A 234 11.43 7.82 23.05
N ASN A 235 11.88 6.88 22.20
CA ASN A 235 12.27 7.12 20.82
C ASN A 235 11.12 6.95 19.82
N CYS A 236 9.95 6.46 20.25
CA CYS A 236 8.81 6.25 19.36
C CYS A 236 8.26 7.56 18.79
N THR A 237 7.67 7.45 17.59
CA THR A 237 6.81 8.49 17.03
C THR A 237 5.37 8.18 17.41
N TYR A 238 4.78 9.03 18.23
CA TYR A 238 3.36 8.96 18.59
C TYR A 238 2.53 9.86 17.67
N GLY A 239 1.25 9.54 17.53
CA GLY A 239 0.34 10.25 16.64
C GLY A 239 0.49 9.87 15.17
N ALA A 240 0.11 10.82 14.31
CA ALA A 240 0.12 10.67 12.86
C ALA A 240 1.53 10.37 12.33
N LYS A 241 1.65 9.30 11.55
CA LYS A 241 2.91 8.80 11.00
C LYS A 241 2.84 8.71 9.48
N GLN A 242 3.94 9.06 8.82
CA GLN A 242 4.10 8.89 7.37
C GLN A 242 4.30 7.41 7.01
N PRO A 243 4.02 7.00 5.76
CA PRO A 243 4.46 5.71 5.23
C PRO A 243 5.99 5.58 5.21
N PHE A 244 6.46 4.35 5.01
CA PHE A 244 7.87 4.10 4.74
C PHE A 244 8.17 4.29 3.26
N TYR A 245 9.02 5.26 2.96
CA TYR A 245 9.66 5.42 1.67
C TYR A 245 11.11 4.97 1.85
N TRP A 246 11.38 3.74 1.40
CA TRP A 246 12.61 3.02 1.65
C TRP A 246 13.16 2.42 0.35
N PHE A 247 14.46 2.14 0.31
CA PHE A 247 15.12 1.40 -0.78
C PHE A 247 14.97 1.97 -2.19
N GLN A 248 14.68 3.27 -2.33
CA GLN A 248 14.60 3.98 -3.62
C GLN A 248 15.88 4.77 -3.92
N ALA A 249 16.02 5.24 -5.16
CA ALA A 249 17.14 6.13 -5.52
C ALA A 249 16.92 7.56 -5.01
N GLU A 250 15.66 7.98 -4.83
CA GLU A 250 15.29 9.35 -4.48
C GLU A 250 14.18 9.40 -3.42
N ARG A 251 14.22 10.46 -2.59
CA ARG A 251 13.16 10.84 -1.64
C ARG A 251 12.77 9.79 -0.60
N ASN A 252 13.70 8.94 -0.18
CA ASN A 252 13.50 8.08 0.98
C ASN A 252 13.34 8.91 2.27
N ASN A 253 12.50 8.42 3.18
CA ASN A 253 12.46 8.89 4.57
C ASN A 253 12.99 7.82 5.56
N MET A 254 13.20 6.60 5.08
CA MET A 254 13.78 5.47 5.80
C MET A 254 15.16 5.13 5.20
N PHE A 255 16.13 4.81 6.05
CA PHE A 255 17.54 4.63 5.65
C PHE A 255 18.17 3.35 6.22
N GLU A 256 17.33 2.42 6.64
CA GLU A 256 17.72 1.12 7.14
C GLU A 256 18.43 0.30 6.06
N GLY A 257 19.32 -0.60 6.49
CA GLY A 257 19.99 -1.53 5.58
C GLY A 257 19.06 -2.65 5.12
N THR A 258 19.44 -3.32 4.03
CA THR A 258 18.73 -4.45 3.42
C THR A 258 18.35 -5.55 4.42
N TYR A 259 19.16 -5.82 5.46
CA TYR A 259 18.86 -6.89 6.43
C TYR A 259 18.21 -6.37 7.73
N SER A 260 17.82 -5.10 7.76
CA SER A 260 17.11 -4.51 8.90
C SER A 260 15.94 -3.61 8.45
N PRO A 261 15.10 -4.04 7.48
CA PRO A 261 14.09 -3.17 6.87
C PRO A 261 13.10 -2.56 7.88
N PRO A 262 12.43 -1.45 7.52
CA PRO A 262 11.34 -0.90 8.30
C PRO A 262 10.04 -1.69 8.09
N PHE A 263 9.26 -1.89 9.16
CA PHE A 263 8.04 -2.72 9.12
C PHE A 263 6.82 -2.01 9.70
N TYR A 264 5.65 -2.34 9.14
CA TYR A 264 4.34 -1.83 9.54
C TYR A 264 3.83 -2.58 10.76
N ASN A 265 4.62 -2.56 11.85
CA ASN A 265 4.34 -3.24 13.10
C ASN A 265 4.88 -2.45 14.31
N ASP A 266 4.85 -3.07 15.49
CA ASP A 266 5.26 -2.47 16.76
C ASP A 266 6.70 -1.94 16.77
N LEU A 267 7.57 -2.47 15.90
CA LEU A 267 8.95 -1.98 15.71
C LEU A 267 9.02 -0.48 15.42
N TYR A 268 8.01 0.06 14.74
CA TYR A 268 7.88 1.48 14.40
C TYR A 268 6.66 2.14 15.05
N ASN A 269 6.12 1.54 16.11
CA ASN A 269 4.91 2.00 16.81
C ASN A 269 3.68 2.05 15.88
N PHE A 270 3.61 1.14 14.91
CA PHE A 270 2.41 0.86 14.13
C PHE A 270 1.66 -0.29 14.76
N LYS A 271 0.68 0.05 15.61
CA LYS A 271 -0.16 -0.94 16.29
C LYS A 271 -1.04 -1.65 15.26
N ASP A 272 -1.35 -2.91 15.50
CA ASP A 272 -2.31 -3.63 14.66
C ASP A 272 -3.70 -2.97 14.72
N GLY A 273 -4.38 -2.91 13.57
CA GLY A 273 -5.68 -2.27 13.40
C GLY A 273 -5.64 -0.75 13.16
N ALA A 274 -6.67 -0.06 13.67
CA ALA A 274 -6.88 1.36 13.44
C ALA A 274 -5.85 2.23 14.19
N GLN A 275 -5.35 3.27 13.54
CA GLN A 275 -4.46 4.25 14.18
C GLN A 275 -5.31 5.38 14.78
N ASP A 276 -5.80 5.20 16.00
CA ASP A 276 -6.76 6.12 16.64
C ASP A 276 -6.14 7.40 17.24
N ASP A 277 -4.80 7.51 17.25
CA ASP A 277 -4.06 8.62 17.84
C ASP A 277 -3.61 9.69 16.81
N ILE A 278 -4.10 9.62 15.57
CA ILE A 278 -3.63 10.44 14.45
C ILE A 278 -4.30 11.82 14.32
N PHE A 279 -5.22 12.20 15.22
CA PHE A 279 -6.01 13.43 15.11
C PHE A 279 -5.36 14.60 15.84
N GLN A 280 -5.70 15.84 15.45
CA GLN A 280 -5.11 17.04 16.07
C GLN A 280 -5.36 17.15 17.58
N ASP A 281 -6.47 16.61 18.07
CA ASP A 281 -6.84 16.61 19.48
C ASP A 281 -6.51 15.29 20.21
N SER A 282 -5.86 14.33 19.52
CA SER A 282 -5.50 13.05 20.13
C SER A 282 -4.53 13.22 21.29
N TYR A 283 -3.76 14.31 21.36
CA TYR A 283 -2.82 14.56 22.46
C TYR A 283 -3.02 15.96 23.06
N PRO A 284 -4.02 16.16 23.93
CA PRO A 284 -4.32 17.48 24.49
C PRO A 284 -3.19 18.05 25.36
N ASN A 285 -2.36 17.18 25.93
CA ASN A 285 -1.17 17.57 26.71
C ASN A 285 0.11 17.64 25.85
N GLY A 286 -0.03 17.50 24.52
CA GLY A 286 1.09 17.45 23.59
C GLY A 286 1.81 16.10 23.55
N ILE A 287 2.73 16.00 22.60
CA ILE A 287 3.62 14.84 22.40
C ILE A 287 5.03 15.28 22.78
N PRO A 288 5.68 14.66 23.78
CA PRO A 288 7.07 14.96 24.12
C PRO A 288 8.00 14.71 22.93
N THR A 289 9.04 15.53 22.79
CA THR A 289 10.06 15.31 21.75
C THR A 289 10.74 13.96 21.96
N PRO A 290 10.83 13.09 20.93
CA PRO A 290 11.47 11.79 21.03
C PRO A 290 12.95 11.90 21.40
N SER A 291 13.40 11.07 22.34
CA SER A 291 14.79 11.01 22.79
C SER A 291 15.04 9.71 23.54
N VAL A 292 16.27 9.20 23.48
CA VAL A 292 16.71 8.00 24.24
C VAL A 292 16.61 8.17 25.76
N ASN A 293 16.55 9.41 26.24
CA ASN A 293 16.39 9.72 27.66
C ASN A 293 14.95 10.13 28.02
N GLN A 294 14.03 10.11 27.04
CA GLN A 294 12.64 10.45 27.28
C GLN A 294 11.96 9.28 27.99
N THR A 295 11.40 9.54 29.17
CA THR A 295 10.66 8.53 29.95
C THR A 295 9.16 8.78 29.95
N ILE A 296 8.72 9.94 29.44
CA ILE A 296 7.31 10.30 29.38
C ILE A 296 6.69 9.71 28.13
N ILE A 297 5.77 8.76 28.31
CA ILE A 297 4.92 8.23 27.25
C ILE A 297 3.65 9.11 27.18
N PRO A 298 3.35 9.73 26.04
CA PRO A 298 2.16 10.54 25.90
C PRO A 298 0.90 9.64 25.93
N THR A 299 -0.11 10.07 26.67
CA THR A 299 -1.40 9.37 26.74
C THR A 299 -2.37 9.96 25.72
N PRO A 300 -2.87 9.19 24.73
CA PRO A 300 -3.81 9.71 23.76
C PRO A 300 -5.22 9.84 24.36
N TYR A 301 -5.94 10.88 23.92
CA TYR A 301 -7.38 11.00 24.02
C TYR A 301 -8.04 10.30 22.83
N LEU A 302 -8.76 9.21 23.11
CA LEU A 302 -9.41 8.38 22.08
C LEU A 302 -10.89 8.75 21.88
N GLY A 303 -11.29 10.01 22.14
CA GLY A 303 -12.65 10.47 21.85
C GLY A 303 -13.75 9.90 22.76
N GLY A 304 -13.39 9.29 23.91
CA GLY A 304 -14.36 8.61 24.79
C GLY A 304 -14.86 7.25 24.25
N ALA A 305 -14.28 6.76 23.15
CA ALA A 305 -14.51 5.39 22.70
C ALA A 305 -13.91 4.42 23.73
N ILE A 306 -14.75 3.56 24.32
CA ILE A 306 -14.31 2.47 25.17
C ILE A 306 -13.59 1.47 24.25
N SER A 307 -12.26 1.41 24.31
CA SER A 307 -11.50 0.34 23.66
C SER A 307 -12.03 -1.00 24.17
N THR A 308 -12.75 -1.72 23.33
CA THR A 308 -12.94 -3.16 23.51
C THR A 308 -11.62 -3.80 23.15
N ALA A 309 -10.71 -3.85 24.12
CA ALA A 309 -9.52 -4.68 24.02
C ALA A 309 -9.98 -6.12 23.78
N THR A 310 -9.83 -6.62 22.56
CA THR A 310 -9.98 -8.04 22.27
C THR A 310 -8.74 -8.72 22.85
N SER A 311 -8.82 -9.08 24.13
CA SER A 311 -7.84 -9.94 24.76
C SER A 311 -7.90 -11.30 24.08
N ALA A 312 -6.89 -11.63 23.28
CA ALA A 312 -6.67 -12.99 22.80
C ALA A 312 -6.37 -13.88 24.02
N SER A 313 -7.38 -14.61 24.51
CA SER A 313 -7.19 -15.64 25.53
C SER A 313 -6.67 -16.91 24.88
N THR A 314 -5.36 -17.13 24.95
CA THR A 314 -4.73 -18.44 24.74
C THR A 314 -5.17 -19.39 25.86
N SER A 315 -6.20 -20.19 25.57
CA SER A 315 -6.60 -21.33 26.41
C SER A 315 -6.11 -22.62 25.76
N ALA A 316 -4.86 -23.00 26.04
CA ALA A 316 -4.39 -24.35 25.81
C ALA A 316 -4.99 -25.27 26.90
N ALA A 317 -6.06 -25.98 26.57
CA ALA A 317 -6.59 -27.05 27.40
C ALA A 317 -6.18 -28.40 26.80
N ALA A 318 -5.18 -29.03 27.43
CA ALA A 318 -4.79 -30.40 27.19
C ALA A 318 -5.94 -31.35 27.55
N SER A 319 -6.48 -32.06 26.56
CA SER A 319 -7.41 -33.17 26.77
C SER A 319 -6.63 -34.48 26.86
N THR A 320 -6.44 -34.97 28.08
CA THR A 320 -5.98 -36.32 28.39
C THR A 320 -7.14 -37.32 28.16
N THR A 321 -7.01 -38.16 27.14
CA THR A 321 -7.90 -39.32 26.92
C THR A 321 -7.47 -40.49 27.82
N PRO A 322 -8.36 -41.10 28.62
CA PRO A 322 -8.08 -42.40 29.23
C PRO A 322 -8.48 -43.54 28.28
N ALA A 323 -7.62 -44.54 28.24
CA ALA A 323 -7.83 -45.81 27.58
C ALA A 323 -9.01 -46.59 28.18
N ALA A 324 -9.81 -47.23 27.33
CA ALA A 324 -10.61 -48.39 27.69
C ALA A 324 -10.46 -49.45 26.60
N ALA A 325 -9.92 -50.59 27.00
CA ALA A 325 -9.82 -51.81 26.21
C ALA A 325 -11.14 -52.56 26.24
N SER A 326 -11.58 -53.08 25.09
CA SER A 326 -12.38 -54.32 25.03
C SER A 326 -12.18 -55.01 23.69
N THR A 327 -11.69 -56.23 23.78
CA THR A 327 -11.57 -57.26 22.75
C THR A 327 -12.94 -57.82 22.35
N THR A 328 -13.17 -58.13 21.06
CA THR A 328 -13.51 -59.49 20.54
C THR A 328 -13.89 -59.51 19.04
N THR A 329 -13.09 -60.27 18.28
CA THR A 329 -13.42 -61.22 17.19
C THR A 329 -14.48 -60.93 16.10
N ALA A 330 -13.96 -60.86 14.86
CA ALA A 330 -14.26 -61.67 13.67
C ALA A 330 -15.72 -61.83 13.16
N ALA A 331 -15.96 -61.45 11.90
CA ALA A 331 -16.07 -62.38 10.76
C ALA A 331 -16.52 -61.65 9.48
N ALA A 332 -16.02 -62.15 8.35
CA ALA A 332 -16.32 -61.72 6.99
C ALA A 332 -17.73 -62.14 6.53
N ALA A 333 -18.35 -61.34 5.66
CA ALA A 333 -19.26 -61.83 4.64
C ALA A 333 -19.39 -60.84 3.46
N THR A 334 -19.06 -61.38 2.29
CA THR A 334 -19.25 -60.90 0.92
C THR A 334 -20.75 -60.78 0.57
N THR A 335 -21.12 -59.84 -0.31
CA THR A 335 -22.18 -59.92 -1.37
C THR A 335 -22.35 -58.53 -2.00
N THR A 336 -21.87 -58.30 -3.23
CA THR A 336 -22.59 -58.28 -4.52
C THR A 336 -23.77 -57.30 -4.66
N ALA A 337 -23.52 -56.27 -5.49
CA ALA A 337 -24.34 -55.73 -6.58
C ALA A 337 -25.79 -55.27 -6.31
N ALA A 338 -26.07 -54.01 -6.66
CA ALA A 338 -27.05 -53.68 -7.71
C ALA A 338 -26.91 -52.20 -8.13
N VAL A 339 -26.83 -52.02 -9.44
CA VAL A 339 -27.05 -50.79 -10.20
C VAL A 339 -28.54 -50.50 -10.15
N ASP A 340 -28.94 -49.25 -9.93
CA ASP A 340 -30.28 -48.80 -10.31
C ASP A 340 -30.25 -47.42 -10.97
N THR A 341 -30.42 -47.46 -12.28
CA THR A 341 -30.79 -46.37 -13.17
C THR A 341 -32.27 -46.05 -13.00
N THR A 342 -32.62 -44.82 -12.67
CA THR A 342 -33.92 -44.26 -13.05
C THR A 342 -33.75 -42.85 -13.62
N ALA A 343 -34.03 -42.77 -14.91
CA ALA A 343 -34.26 -41.55 -15.65
C ALA A 343 -35.76 -41.23 -15.65
N ALA A 344 -36.05 -39.98 -16.01
CA ALA A 344 -37.32 -39.39 -16.42
C ALA A 344 -38.26 -38.87 -15.33
N ALA A 345 -38.40 -37.54 -15.29
CA ALA A 345 -39.69 -36.94 -15.62
C ALA A 345 -39.52 -35.49 -16.09
N ILE A 346 -40.18 -35.25 -17.21
CA ILE A 346 -40.38 -34.00 -17.94
C ILE A 346 -41.31 -33.08 -17.12
N SER A 347 -41.03 -31.78 -17.10
CA SER A 347 -42.08 -30.77 -16.90
C SER A 347 -41.75 -29.51 -17.67
N THR A 348 -42.39 -29.45 -18.83
CA THR A 348 -42.77 -28.27 -19.59
C THR A 348 -43.48 -27.24 -18.72
N THR A 349 -43.00 -25.99 -18.72
CA THR A 349 -43.89 -24.83 -18.59
C THR A 349 -43.57 -23.80 -19.66
N THR A 350 -44.65 -23.33 -20.25
CA THR A 350 -44.77 -22.55 -21.46
C THR A 350 -44.74 -21.06 -21.14
N ALA A 351 -44.09 -20.30 -22.02
CA ALA A 351 -44.29 -18.90 -22.40
C ALA A 351 -45.09 -17.96 -21.48
N MET A 352 -44.51 -16.78 -21.22
CA MET A 352 -45.20 -15.52 -21.50
C MET A 352 -44.24 -14.49 -22.10
N ALA A 353 -44.54 -14.12 -23.33
CA ALA A 353 -44.05 -12.93 -24.00
C ALA A 353 -44.78 -11.69 -23.45
N SER A 354 -44.09 -10.56 -23.37
CA SER A 354 -44.71 -9.24 -23.29
C SER A 354 -43.90 -8.24 -24.10
N THR A 355 -44.36 -8.04 -25.32
CA THR A 355 -44.22 -6.83 -26.14
C THR A 355 -44.93 -5.64 -25.52
N THR A 356 -44.29 -4.46 -25.55
CA THR A 356 -44.85 -3.09 -25.73
C THR A 356 -43.79 -2.08 -25.23
N THR A 357 -43.52 -0.91 -25.78
CA THR A 357 -43.78 -0.23 -27.06
C THR A 357 -42.82 0.98 -27.04
N ALA A 358 -42.27 1.36 -28.18
CA ALA A 358 -41.53 2.61 -28.34
C ALA A 358 -42.45 3.84 -28.15
N ALA A 359 -41.93 4.89 -27.51
CA ALA A 359 -42.52 6.23 -27.54
C ALA A 359 -41.41 7.26 -27.78
N THR A 360 -41.34 7.67 -29.05
CA THR A 360 -40.70 8.86 -29.59
C THR A 360 -41.33 10.12 -28.99
N GLY A 361 -40.51 11.00 -28.44
CA GLY A 361 -40.92 12.32 -27.94
C GLY A 361 -39.96 13.39 -28.44
N ASN A 362 -40.34 13.99 -29.57
CA ASN A 362 -39.68 15.12 -30.22
C ASN A 362 -40.12 16.41 -29.51
N GLY A 363 -39.19 17.25 -29.06
CA GLY A 363 -39.47 18.51 -28.37
C GLY A 363 -38.45 19.57 -28.74
N SER A 364 -38.74 20.28 -29.84
CA SER A 364 -38.01 21.42 -30.38
C SER A 364 -38.48 22.71 -29.69
N GLU A 365 -37.58 23.48 -29.10
CA GLU A 365 -37.78 24.92 -28.89
C GLU A 365 -36.53 25.69 -29.31
N THR A 366 -36.79 26.79 -30.02
CA THR A 366 -35.81 27.64 -30.72
C THR A 366 -36.08 29.10 -30.33
N LEU A 367 -35.01 29.92 -30.30
CA LEU A 367 -34.96 31.39 -30.36
C LEU A 367 -35.29 32.14 -29.05
N THR A 368 -34.56 33.16 -28.58
CA THR A 368 -33.83 34.26 -29.25
C THR A 368 -32.81 34.93 -28.29
N PRO A 369 -31.87 35.76 -28.81
CA PRO A 369 -30.83 36.43 -28.04
C PRO A 369 -31.26 37.84 -27.58
N THR A 370 -30.79 38.29 -26.41
CA THR A 370 -30.90 39.69 -25.99
C THR A 370 -29.51 40.29 -25.78
N THR A 371 -29.11 41.15 -26.71
CA THR A 371 -28.06 42.16 -26.57
C THR A 371 -28.52 43.29 -25.66
N SER A 372 -27.65 43.75 -24.75
CA SER A 372 -27.67 45.16 -24.34
C SER A 372 -26.27 45.65 -23.97
N ALA A 373 -25.96 46.82 -24.52
CA ALA A 373 -24.73 47.57 -24.37
C ALA A 373 -24.86 48.61 -23.25
N GLY A 374 -23.72 49.05 -22.70
CA GLY A 374 -23.62 50.26 -21.87
C GLY A 374 -22.35 50.26 -21.02
N THR A 375 -21.21 50.71 -21.54
CA THR A 375 -20.62 52.05 -21.33
C THR A 375 -20.41 52.47 -19.87
N GLY A 376 -19.15 52.54 -19.43
CA GLY A 376 -18.77 53.21 -18.18
C GLY A 376 -17.28 53.11 -17.84
N LYS A 377 -16.43 53.93 -18.47
CA LYS A 377 -15.09 54.32 -17.96
C LYS A 377 -15.28 55.13 -16.66
N PRO A 378 -14.31 55.08 -15.71
CA PRO A 378 -13.35 56.18 -15.68
C PRO A 378 -11.89 55.77 -15.44
N THR A 379 -11.04 56.67 -15.91
CA THR A 379 -9.58 56.72 -15.98
C THR A 379 -8.87 57.13 -14.68
N CYS A 380 -7.53 56.89 -14.69
CA CYS A 380 -6.45 57.62 -13.98
C CYS A 380 -6.22 57.27 -12.49
N LYS A 381 -5.01 56.95 -11.99
CA LYS A 381 -3.64 57.43 -12.24
C LYS A 381 -2.59 56.42 -11.72
N PRO A 382 -1.33 56.48 -12.20
CA PRO A 382 -0.19 55.77 -11.62
C PRO A 382 0.54 56.63 -10.57
N ARG A 383 1.15 56.00 -9.56
CA ARG A 383 2.19 56.61 -8.72
C ARG A 383 3.49 55.84 -8.85
N THR A 384 4.45 56.50 -9.47
CA THR A 384 5.89 56.24 -9.43
C THR A 384 6.55 56.79 -8.16
N ALA A 385 7.80 56.35 -7.97
CA ALA A 385 8.88 56.90 -7.13
C ALA A 385 8.98 56.34 -5.71
N ALA A 386 10.16 56.07 -5.14
CA ALA A 386 11.54 56.01 -5.63
C ALA A 386 12.41 55.51 -4.47
N SER A 387 13.52 54.86 -4.80
CA SER A 387 14.83 54.94 -4.13
C SER A 387 14.95 54.77 -2.60
N ARG A 388 15.76 53.79 -2.20
CA ARG A 388 16.92 54.06 -1.32
C ARG A 388 18.02 53.02 -1.53
N LEU A 389 19.08 53.49 -2.18
CA LEU A 389 20.42 52.92 -2.22
C LEU A 389 21.29 53.69 -1.21
N ARG A 390 22.31 53.01 -0.67
CA ARG A 390 23.51 53.44 0.10
C ARG A 390 23.56 52.71 1.47
N SER A 391 24.67 52.13 1.92
CA SER A 391 26.03 52.08 1.39
C SER A 391 26.92 51.18 2.25
N LEU A 392 27.93 50.57 1.62
CA LEU A 392 29.32 50.46 2.06
C LEU A 392 29.63 49.81 3.43
N ARG A 393 30.33 48.67 3.39
CA ARG A 393 31.73 48.64 3.88
C ARG A 393 32.59 47.59 3.17
N LYS A 394 33.78 48.08 2.80
CA LYS A 394 34.86 47.47 2.02
C LYS A 394 35.76 46.58 2.88
N ARG A 395 36.31 45.55 2.22
CA ARG A 395 37.72 45.05 2.18
C ARG A 395 38.50 44.74 3.47
N ALA A 396 39.06 43.53 3.51
CA ALA A 396 40.49 43.21 3.25
C ALA A 396 40.57 41.70 2.92
N ARG A 397 40.98 41.20 1.73
CA ARG A 397 42.30 41.13 1.07
C ARG A 397 43.42 40.44 1.87
N SER A 398 43.73 39.19 1.49
CA SER A 398 45.06 38.68 1.04
C SER A 398 44.92 37.18 0.72
N SER A 399 44.82 36.74 -0.53
CA SER A 399 45.88 36.48 -1.52
C SER A 399 47.00 35.54 -1.03
N TRP A 400 47.04 34.32 -1.59
CA TRP A 400 48.21 33.50 -1.97
C TRP A 400 47.62 32.28 -2.72
N LEU A 401 47.33 32.38 -4.02
CA LEU A 401 48.16 32.01 -5.19
C LEU A 401 48.60 30.53 -5.28
N ASN A 402 48.11 29.90 -6.36
CA ASN A 402 48.68 28.84 -7.22
C ASN A 402 49.09 27.52 -6.55
N SER A 403 48.51 26.38 -6.95
CA SER A 403 48.93 25.55 -8.10
C SER A 403 48.08 24.25 -7.96
N THR A 404 47.51 23.54 -8.94
CA THR A 404 47.92 23.23 -10.30
C THR A 404 46.72 22.53 -10.96
N LEU A 405 46.24 23.06 -12.09
CA LEU A 405 45.43 22.34 -13.07
C LEU A 405 46.42 21.76 -14.08
N ASP A 406 46.57 20.44 -14.10
CA ASP A 406 47.04 19.65 -15.26
C ASP A 406 46.99 18.16 -14.90
N ALA A 407 45.84 17.52 -15.14
CA ALA A 407 45.71 16.07 -15.37
C ALA A 407 44.26 15.72 -15.79
N VAL A 408 43.79 16.33 -16.88
CA VAL A 408 42.66 15.79 -17.67
C VAL A 408 43.26 15.18 -18.91
N GLN A 409 43.31 13.84 -18.97
CA GLN A 409 43.06 13.01 -20.16
C GLN A 409 43.56 11.58 -19.92
N GLY A 410 42.63 10.65 -19.77
CA GLY A 410 42.91 9.22 -19.92
C GLY A 410 42.20 8.32 -18.93
N ASN A 411 40.88 8.13 -19.07
CA ASN A 411 40.22 6.82 -18.89
C ASN A 411 38.70 6.86 -19.13
N ILE A 412 38.28 7.44 -20.26
CA ILE A 412 36.96 7.13 -20.84
C ILE A 412 37.21 6.24 -22.05
N ARG A 413 37.36 4.92 -21.80
CA ARG A 413 37.18 3.83 -22.77
C ARG A 413 37.39 2.50 -22.07
N ARG A 414 36.30 1.92 -21.57
CA ARG A 414 35.95 0.48 -21.55
C ARG A 414 34.84 0.25 -20.53
N HIS A 415 33.61 0.28 -21.00
CA HIS A 415 32.55 -0.66 -20.60
C HIS A 415 31.32 -0.35 -21.47
N ARG A 416 31.38 -0.82 -22.71
CA ARG A 416 30.23 -0.87 -23.60
C ARG A 416 30.18 -2.28 -24.17
N SER A 417 29.36 -3.11 -23.54
CA SER A 417 28.80 -4.36 -24.08
C SER A 417 28.37 -5.21 -22.88
N MET A 418 27.07 -5.22 -22.57
CA MET A 418 26.33 -6.39 -22.09
C MET A 418 24.88 -5.96 -21.84
N HIS A 419 24.10 -5.76 -22.90
CA HIS A 419 22.64 -5.78 -22.82
C HIS A 419 22.09 -6.45 -24.09
N ASP A 420 22.04 -7.77 -24.05
CA ASP A 420 21.01 -8.53 -24.75
C ASP A 420 20.50 -9.59 -23.77
N ARG A 421 19.41 -9.27 -23.08
CA ARG A 421 18.66 -10.18 -22.18
C ARG A 421 17.25 -10.44 -22.72
N SER A 422 17.06 -10.37 -24.03
CA SER A 422 15.75 -10.48 -24.68
C SER A 422 15.33 -11.91 -25.06
N LYS A 423 16.01 -12.96 -24.57
CA LYS A 423 15.69 -14.35 -24.92
C LYS A 423 15.83 -15.28 -23.73
N LEU A 424 14.81 -15.39 -22.89
CA LEU A 424 14.65 -16.53 -21.98
C LEU A 424 13.24 -16.58 -21.36
N TRP A 425 12.19 -16.53 -22.20
CA TRP A 425 10.86 -17.01 -21.81
C TRP A 425 10.18 -17.63 -23.03
N ARG A 426 10.22 -18.96 -23.11
CA ARG A 426 9.27 -19.78 -23.87
C ARG A 426 8.85 -20.93 -22.96
N PRO A 427 7.55 -21.28 -22.95
CA PRO A 427 6.99 -22.18 -21.94
C PRO A 427 7.36 -23.63 -22.25
N PHE A 428 7.67 -24.37 -21.19
CA PHE A 428 7.38 -25.79 -21.07
C PHE A 428 6.46 -25.98 -19.87
#